data_AF-A0A934PAF1-F1
#
_entry.id   AF-A0A934PAF1-F1
#
_cell.length_a   1.000
_cell.length_b   1.000
_cell.length_c   1.000
_cell.angle_alpha   90.00
_cell.angle_beta   90.00
_cell.angle_gamma   90.00
#
_symmetry.space_group_name_H-M   'P 1'
#
loop_
_entity.id
_entity.type
_entity.pdbx_description
1 polymer ?
#
loop_
_entity_poly.entity_id
_entity_poly.type
_entity_poly.pdbx_seq_one_letter_code
_entity_poly.pdbx_strand_id
1 'polypeptide(L)'
;MLITNAIIRGIIPFIIMTTISIIMKYQGIDSFQVKSTFLVGIIVTTVVGASVIYDIENWSLLKQSLVHFVVMLVTVFPCLLISGWFELKNSFDYLKVFGIFLIVGIILWSIAYLILGKLLAK
;
A
#
# COMPACT_ATOMS: atom_id res chain seq x y z
N MET A 1 8.31 14.49 -14.51
CA MET A 1 8.49 13.08 -14.91
C MET A 1 8.14 12.10 -13.77
N LEU A 2 8.69 12.24 -12.55
CA LEU A 2 8.36 11.33 -11.42
C LEU A 2 6.89 11.36 -10.97
N ILE A 3 6.28 12.54 -10.82
CA ILE A 3 4.87 12.67 -10.43
C ILE A 3 3.96 12.01 -11.48
N THR A 4 4.24 12.22 -12.76
CA THR A 4 3.52 11.58 -13.87
C THR A 4 3.64 10.06 -13.81
N ASN A 5 4.83 9.54 -13.53
CA ASN A 5 5.04 8.10 -13.37
C ASN A 5 4.28 7.54 -12.15
N ALA A 6 4.24 8.27 -11.04
CA ALA A 6 3.49 7.86 -9.85
C ALA A 6 2.00 7.75 -10.17
N ILE A 7 1.46 8.75 -10.88
CA ILE A 7 0.06 8.78 -11.31
C ILE A 7 -0.23 7.64 -12.27
N ILE A 8 0.58 7.44 -13.31
CA ILE A 8 0.36 6.38 -14.31
C ILE A 8 0.39 4.99 -13.67
N ARG A 9 1.36 4.75 -12.76
CA ARG A 9 1.48 3.46 -12.05
C ARG A 9 0.30 3.24 -11.11
N GLY A 10 -0.11 4.26 -10.36
CA GLY A 10 -1.20 4.16 -9.38
C GLY A 10 -2.60 4.13 -10.00
N ILE A 11 -2.84 4.81 -11.11
CA ILE A 11 -4.20 4.99 -11.64
C ILE A 11 -4.81 3.69 -12.18
N ILE A 12 -3.99 2.80 -12.73
CA ILE A 12 -4.45 1.51 -13.26
C ILE A 12 -5.11 0.66 -12.17
N PRO A 13 -4.41 0.29 -11.07
CA PRO A 13 -5.04 -0.48 -9.99
C PRO A 13 -6.19 0.30 -9.31
N PHE A 14 -6.09 1.63 -9.22
CA PHE A 14 -7.16 2.44 -8.63
C PHE A 14 -8.48 2.29 -9.40
N ILE A 15 -8.44 2.47 -10.73
CA ILE A 15 -9.62 2.36 -11.59
C ILE A 15 -10.19 0.95 -11.52
N ILE A 16 -9.35 -0.08 -11.63
CA ILE A 16 -9.78 -1.47 -11.63
C ILE A 16 -10.49 -1.80 -10.30
N MET A 17 -9.85 -1.55 -9.17
CA MET A 17 -10.37 -1.93 -7.86
C MET A 17 -11.61 -1.11 -7.47
N THR A 18 -11.66 0.17 -7.85
CA THR A 18 -12.85 1.01 -7.64
C THR A 18 -14.01 0.52 -8.49
N THR A 19 -13.76 0.16 -9.75
CA THR A 19 -14.80 -0.39 -10.64
C THR A 19 -15.34 -1.69 -10.09
N ILE A 20 -14.48 -2.60 -9.62
CA ILE A 20 -14.89 -3.86 -8.99
C ILE A 20 -15.73 -3.59 -7.75
N SER A 21 -15.29 -2.69 -6.85
CA SER A 21 -16.05 -2.33 -5.65
C SER A 21 -17.44 -1.78 -5.99
N ILE A 22 -17.56 -0.94 -7.03
CA ILE A 22 -18.84 -0.42 -7.50
C ILE A 22 -19.74 -1.55 -8.04
N ILE A 23 -19.20 -2.45 -8.86
CA ILE A 23 -19.94 -3.60 -9.39
C ILE A 23 -20.44 -4.50 -8.24
N MET A 24 -19.59 -4.81 -7.26
CA MET A 24 -19.96 -5.59 -6.08
C MET A 24 -21.13 -4.94 -5.32
N LYS A 25 -21.12 -3.60 -5.19
CA LYS A 25 -22.23 -2.86 -4.58
C LYS A 25 -23.54 -3.06 -5.35
N TYR A 26 -23.52 -3.00 -6.67
CA TYR A 26 -24.72 -3.24 -7.50
C TYR A 26 -25.21 -4.69 -7.47
N GLN A 27 -24.30 -5.64 -7.26
CA GLN A 27 -24.63 -7.06 -7.10
C GLN A 27 -25.19 -7.41 -5.71
N GLY A 28 -25.32 -6.43 -4.80
CA GLY A 28 -25.80 -6.66 -3.44
C GLY A 28 -24.81 -7.45 -2.57
N ILE A 29 -23.52 -7.42 -2.92
CA ILE A 29 -22.47 -8.02 -2.09
C ILE A 29 -22.39 -7.28 -0.75
N ASP A 30 -22.08 -8.03 0.30
CA ASP A 30 -21.93 -7.52 1.65
C ASP A 30 -21.05 -6.25 1.72
N SER A 31 -21.50 -5.28 2.52
CA SER A 31 -20.90 -3.95 2.61
C SER A 31 -19.45 -3.98 3.11
N PHE A 32 -19.10 -4.94 3.97
CA PHE A 32 -17.74 -5.09 4.46
C PHE A 32 -16.80 -5.56 3.35
N GLN A 33 -17.25 -6.49 2.48
CA GLN A 33 -16.48 -6.91 1.31
C GLN A 33 -16.32 -5.78 0.29
N VAL A 34 -17.38 -5.03 -0.01
CA VAL A 34 -17.33 -3.87 -0.93
C VAL A 34 -16.30 -2.83 -0.47
N LYS A 35 -16.35 -2.49 0.83
CA LYS A 35 -15.41 -1.55 1.46
C LYS A 35 -13.98 -2.10 1.45
N SER A 36 -13.81 -3.39 1.76
CA SER A 36 -12.49 -4.05 1.75
C SER A 36 -11.85 -3.98 0.36
N THR A 37 -12.60 -4.29 -0.70
CA THR A 37 -12.11 -4.19 -2.09
C THR A 37 -11.67 -2.76 -2.43
N PHE A 38 -12.46 -1.75 -2.04
CA PHE A 38 -12.09 -0.35 -2.27
C PHE A 38 -10.81 0.05 -1.54
N LEU A 39 -10.67 -0.31 -0.26
CA LEU A 39 -9.49 0.00 0.54
C LEU A 39 -8.25 -0.73 0.04
N VAL A 40 -8.37 -1.98 -0.39
CA VAL A 40 -7.28 -2.69 -1.09
C VAL A 40 -6.89 -1.94 -2.36
N GLY A 41 -7.85 -1.38 -3.10
CA GLY A 41 -7.60 -0.49 -4.22
C GLY A 41 -6.70 0.69 -3.87
N ILE A 42 -6.99 1.39 -2.77
CA ILE A 42 -6.15 2.50 -2.27
C ILE A 42 -4.76 2.02 -1.87
N ILE A 43 -4.67 0.89 -1.16
CA ILE A 43 -3.39 0.30 -0.72
C ILE A 43 -2.52 -0.03 -1.93
N VAL A 44 -3.04 -0.79 -2.90
CA VAL A 44 -2.29 -1.19 -4.10
C VAL A 44 -1.89 0.04 -4.92
N THR A 45 -2.80 1.00 -5.10
CA THR A 45 -2.52 2.28 -5.77
C THR A 45 -1.34 3.00 -5.13
N THR A 46 -1.32 3.06 -3.80
CA THR A 46 -0.25 3.72 -3.06
C THR A 46 1.06 2.96 -3.18
N VAL A 47 1.07 1.65 -2.97
CA VAL A 47 2.28 0.82 -3.06
C VAL A 47 2.90 0.93 -4.45
N VAL A 48 2.09 0.79 -5.49
CA VAL A 48 2.55 0.82 -6.89
C VAL A 48 2.94 2.24 -7.31
N GLY A 49 2.18 3.26 -6.91
CA GLY A 49 2.51 4.66 -7.17
C GLY A 49 3.80 5.09 -6.46
N ALA A 50 3.99 4.70 -5.19
CA ALA A 50 5.17 5.01 -4.39
C ALA A 50 6.43 4.25 -4.84
N SER A 51 6.31 3.29 -5.76
CA SER A 51 7.48 2.62 -6.35
C SER A 51 8.44 3.58 -7.03
N VAL A 52 7.96 4.73 -7.54
CA VAL A 52 8.80 5.75 -8.19
C VAL A 52 9.87 6.34 -7.27
N ILE A 53 9.70 6.20 -5.95
CA ILE A 53 10.70 6.66 -4.98
C ILE A 53 12.04 5.94 -5.19
N TYR A 54 11.99 4.67 -5.62
CA TYR A 54 13.19 3.86 -5.89
C TYR A 54 13.83 4.17 -7.25
N ASP A 55 13.17 4.94 -8.12
CA ASP A 55 13.73 5.39 -9.40
C ASP A 55 14.57 6.68 -9.24
N ILE A 56 14.67 7.23 -8.02
CA ILE A 56 15.43 8.47 -7.76
C ILE A 56 16.90 8.13 -7.55
N GLU A 57 17.69 8.16 -8.64
CA GLU A 57 19.10 7.75 -8.68
C GLU A 57 19.99 8.44 -7.63
N ASN A 58 19.74 9.71 -7.34
CA ASN A 58 20.58 10.51 -6.42
C ASN A 58 20.26 10.29 -4.93
N TRP A 59 19.33 9.40 -4.60
CA TRP A 59 18.98 9.10 -3.21
C TRP A 59 19.60 7.78 -2.76
N SER A 60 20.18 7.76 -1.56
CA SER A 60 20.59 6.49 -0.94
C SER A 60 19.39 5.59 -0.71
N LEU A 61 19.61 4.28 -0.72
CA LEU A 61 18.56 3.28 -0.46
C LEU A 61 17.87 3.52 0.90
N LEU A 62 18.61 3.97 1.91
CA LEU A 62 18.06 4.35 3.21
C LEU A 62 17.06 5.51 3.06
N LYS A 63 17.43 6.57 2.36
CA LYS A 63 16.56 7.73 2.13
C LYS A 63 15.30 7.34 1.35
N GLN A 64 15.45 6.55 0.28
CA GLN A 64 14.32 6.03 -0.50
C GLN A 64 13.37 5.20 0.38
N SER A 65 13.92 4.29 1.19
CA SER A 65 13.14 3.41 2.06
C SER A 65 12.43 4.17 3.18
N LEU A 66 13.06 5.18 3.77
CA LEU A 66 12.44 6.03 4.80
C LEU A 66 11.26 6.83 4.23
N VAL A 67 11.43 7.43 3.05
CA VAL A 67 10.34 8.18 2.40
C VAL A 67 9.21 7.24 1.99
N HIS A 68 9.52 6.08 1.41
CA HIS A 68 8.51 5.07 1.09
C HIS A 68 7.75 4.61 2.34
N PHE A 69 8.45 4.34 3.45
CA PHE A 69 7.85 4.00 4.73
C PHE A 69 6.90 5.07 5.25
N VAL A 70 7.31 6.35 5.21
CA VAL A 70 6.44 7.47 5.62
C VAL A 70 5.19 7.54 4.76
N VAL A 71 5.30 7.35 3.44
CA VAL A 71 4.14 7.30 2.54
C VAL A 71 3.21 6.16 2.95
N MET A 72 3.72 4.94 3.17
CA MET A 72 2.91 3.81 3.63
C MET A 72 2.25 4.07 4.99
N LEU A 73 2.97 4.71 5.91
CA LEU A 73 2.48 5.04 7.25
C LEU A 73 1.29 6.01 7.21
N VAL A 74 1.28 6.99 6.30
CA VAL A 74 0.19 7.97 6.20
C VAL A 74 -0.94 7.54 5.27
N THR A 75 -0.80 6.41 4.56
CA THR A 75 -1.81 5.94 3.58
C THR A 75 -2.31 4.53 3.89
N VAL A 76 -1.44 3.53 3.86
CA VAL A 76 -1.77 2.12 4.08
C VAL A 76 -2.19 1.88 5.53
N PHE A 77 -1.46 2.41 6.50
CA PHE A 77 -1.78 2.17 7.91
C PHE A 77 -3.16 2.72 8.31
N PRO A 78 -3.57 3.95 7.95
CA PRO A 78 -4.94 4.41 8.14
C PRO A 78 -5.98 3.51 7.47
N CYS A 79 -5.70 3.00 6.25
CA CYS A 79 -6.59 2.04 5.58
C CYS A 79 -6.80 0.77 6.40
N LEU A 80 -5.74 0.24 7.02
CA LEU A 80 -5.83 -0.92 7.92
C LEU A 80 -6.72 -0.61 9.14
N LEU A 81 -6.58 0.56 9.74
CA LEU A 81 -7.38 0.95 10.91
C LEU A 81 -8.87 1.11 10.58
N ILE A 82 -9.20 1.74 9.45
CA ILE A 82 -10.60 1.96 9.06
C ILE A 82 -11.23 0.75 8.35
N SER A 83 -10.45 -0.27 8.00
CA SER A 83 -10.93 -1.42 7.20
C SER A 83 -12.03 -2.23 7.87
N GLY A 84 -11.97 -2.37 9.18
CA GLY A 84 -12.75 -3.37 9.92
C GLY A 84 -12.14 -4.78 9.89
N TRP A 85 -10.93 -4.96 9.33
CA TRP A 85 -10.22 -6.25 9.34
C TRP A 85 -9.71 -6.63 10.73
N PHE A 86 -9.53 -5.65 11.60
CA PHE A 86 -9.02 -5.83 12.95
C PHE A 86 -10.05 -5.33 13.96
N GLU A 87 -10.21 -6.07 15.06
CA GLU A 87 -10.98 -5.58 16.19
C GLU A 87 -10.18 -4.49 16.91
N LEU A 88 -10.72 -3.27 16.97
CA LEU A 88 -10.07 -2.11 17.61
C LEU A 88 -10.85 -1.71 18.86
N LYS A 89 -10.74 -2.50 19.94
CA LYS A 89 -11.51 -2.31 21.18
C LYS A 89 -10.76 -1.48 22.22
N ASN A 90 -9.43 -1.54 22.22
CA ASN A 90 -8.59 -0.82 23.16
C ASN A 90 -7.28 -0.36 22.50
N SER A 91 -6.49 0.48 23.19
CA SER A 91 -5.23 1.01 22.68
C SER A 91 -4.19 -0.06 22.30
N PHE A 92 -4.26 -1.24 22.94
CA PHE A 92 -3.34 -2.34 22.64
C PHE A 92 -3.62 -2.97 21.27
N ASP A 93 -4.86 -2.95 20.80
CA ASP A 93 -5.22 -3.45 19.47
C ASP A 93 -4.62 -2.59 18.35
N TYR A 94 -4.59 -1.26 18.53
CA TYR A 94 -3.91 -0.35 17.59
C TYR A 94 -2.40 -0.65 17.53
N LEU A 95 -1.77 -0.94 18.67
CA LEU A 95 -0.36 -1.32 18.72
C LEU A 95 -0.10 -2.65 18.01
N LYS A 96 -1.01 -3.63 18.14
CA LYS A 96 -0.93 -4.90 17.38
C LYS A 96 -1.01 -4.65 15.88
N VAL A 97 -1.97 -3.86 15.41
CA VAL A 97 -2.11 -3.55 13.97
C VAL A 97 -0.87 -2.81 13.46
N PHE A 98 -0.33 -1.89 14.25
CA PHE A 98 0.93 -1.23 13.93
C PHE A 98 2.10 -2.21 13.85
N GLY A 99 2.21 -3.14 14.80
CA GLY A 99 3.21 -4.22 14.77
C GLY A 99 3.09 -5.10 13.52
N ILE A 100 1.87 -5.50 13.15
CA ILE A 100 1.60 -6.26 11.92
C ILE A 100 2.04 -5.46 10.69
N PHE A 101 1.68 -4.18 10.62
CA PHE A 101 2.09 -3.27 9.54
C PHE A 101 3.61 -3.21 9.40
N LEU A 102 4.34 -3.08 10.51
CA LEU A 102 5.81 -3.07 10.50
C LEU A 102 6.40 -4.40 10.02
N ILE A 103 5.93 -5.53 10.56
CA ILE A 103 6.44 -6.86 10.21
C ILE A 103 6.20 -7.15 8.73
N VAL A 104 4.98 -6.93 8.25
CA VAL A 104 4.62 -7.15 6.84
C VAL A 104 5.43 -6.20 5.95
N GLY A 105 5.57 -4.93 6.34
CA GLY A 105 6.39 -3.95 5.61
C GLY A 105 7.84 -4.39 5.47
N ILE A 106 8.47 -4.89 6.54
CA ILE A 106 9.84 -5.42 6.52
C ILE A 106 9.95 -6.63 5.60
N ILE A 107 9.00 -7.56 5.66
CA ILE A 107 8.97 -8.76 4.80
C ILE A 107 8.87 -8.35 3.34
N LEU A 108 7.90 -7.51 2.99
CA LEU A 108 7.69 -7.07 1.61
C LEU A 108 8.87 -6.26 1.08
N TRP A 109 9.43 -5.36 1.90
CA TRP A 109 10.63 -4.60 1.53
C TRP A 109 11.83 -5.53 1.32
N SER A 110 12.03 -6.54 2.17
CA SER A 110 13.13 -7.50 2.04
C SER A 110 12.97 -8.34 0.77
N ILE A 111 11.76 -8.81 0.47
CA ILE A 111 11.46 -9.53 -0.77
C ILE A 111 11.74 -8.64 -1.98
N ALA A 112 11.23 -7.40 -1.97
CA ALA A 112 11.47 -6.43 -3.02
C ALA A 112 12.97 -6.17 -3.21
N TYR A 113 13.72 -5.96 -2.12
CA TYR A 113 15.17 -5.78 -2.15
C TYR A 113 15.90 -7.00 -2.72
N LEU A 114 15.52 -8.22 -2.35
CA LEU A 114 16.19 -9.43 -2.86
C LEU A 114 15.88 -9.70 -4.33
N ILE A 115 14.64 -9.43 -4.77
CA ILE A 115 14.22 -9.65 -6.16
C ILE A 115 14.73 -8.53 -7.07
N LEU A 116 14.43 -7.27 -6.71
CA LEU A 116 14.80 -6.10 -7.51
C LEU A 116 16.28 -5.74 -7.33
N GLY A 117 16.85 -5.89 -6.15
CA GLY A 117 18.29 -5.67 -5.91
C GLY A 117 19.18 -6.67 -6.64
N LYS A 118 18.74 -7.92 -6.82
CA LYS A 118 19.43 -8.87 -7.74
C LYS A 118 19.28 -8.47 -9.22
N LEU A 119 18.20 -7.79 -9.59
CA LEU A 119 17.96 -7.26 -10.94
C LEU A 119 18.72 -5.94 -11.20
N LEU A 120 19.03 -5.18 -10.16
CA LEU A 120 19.76 -3.90 -10.20
C LEU A 120 21.26 -4.05 -9.90
N ALA A 121 21.70 -5.21 -9.40
CA ALA A 121 23.10 -5.62 -9.39
C ALA A 121 23.55 -5.91 -10.84
N LYS A 122 23.71 -4.84 -11.60
CA LYS A 122 24.41 -4.83 -12.88
C LYS A 122 25.83 -4.33 -12.67
#